data_AF-A0A562K253-F1
#
_entry.id   AF-A0A562K253-F1
#
_cell.length_a   1.000
_cell.length_b   1.000
_cell.length_c   1.000
_cell.angle_alpha   90.00
_cell.angle_beta   90.00
_cell.angle_gamma   90.00
#
_symmetry.space_group_name_H-M   'P 1'
#
loop_
_entity.id
_entity.type
_entity.pdbx_description
1 polymer ?
#
loop_
_entity_poly.entity_id
_entity_poly.type
_entity_poly.pdbx_seq_one_letter_code
_entity_poly.pdbx_strand_id
1 'polypeptide(L)'
;MTDNPRQGSARDDFFRASALQLLTALIADVCLSGHTEKKDQHLRQVRANLSEPEPKLRQRLQTIYDNSESGFVKENVAPFIAMTPETFSGVYANAVKETHWLSYGNYAALVSGSSFTTAELAEGRTDVFINLDLKTLENHAGLARVIIGSLLNAIYNRNGEVTGRTLFLLDEVARLGYLRILETARDAGRKYGITLLMLYQSIGQMREAYGGRDATSKWFESASWISFSAINDPETADYISKRCGDTTVEVDQLSRSSQTSGSSRTRSKQLARRPLMLPHDVLRMRTDEQVIFIAGNPPLRCGRAIWFRRTDMRACVGENRFYRRDAGRRR
;
A
#
# COMPACT_ATOMS: atom_id res chain seq x y z
N MET A 1 4.92 -26.49 -13.00
CA MET A 1 5.18 -25.22 -13.70
C MET A 1 4.69 -24.12 -12.78
N THR A 2 5.60 -23.61 -11.96
CA THR A 2 5.33 -22.76 -10.80
C THR A 2 5.95 -21.39 -11.06
N ASP A 3 5.12 -20.40 -11.37
CA ASP A 3 5.54 -19.01 -11.50
C ASP A 3 5.76 -18.40 -10.11
N ASN A 4 7.01 -18.09 -9.83
CA ASN A 4 7.49 -17.40 -8.64
C ASN A 4 7.42 -15.87 -8.86
N PRO A 5 7.35 -15.06 -7.81
CA PRO A 5 7.15 -13.61 -7.91
C PRO A 5 8.36 -12.98 -8.59
N ARG A 6 8.13 -12.33 -9.75
CA ARG A 6 9.11 -11.62 -10.61
C ARG A 6 10.55 -11.61 -10.05
N GLN A 7 11.29 -12.72 -10.25
CA GLN A 7 12.74 -12.67 -10.21
C GLN A 7 13.15 -11.89 -11.45
N GLY A 8 13.61 -10.65 -11.27
CA GLY A 8 14.42 -10.01 -12.29
C GLY A 8 15.63 -10.90 -12.59
N SER A 9 16.26 -10.73 -13.75
CA SER A 9 17.59 -11.32 -13.93
C SER A 9 18.49 -10.83 -12.79
N ALA A 10 19.39 -11.66 -12.27
CA ALA A 10 20.37 -11.23 -11.26
C ALA A 10 21.13 -9.96 -11.70
N ARG A 11 21.27 -9.79 -13.02
CA ARG A 11 21.81 -8.59 -13.65
C ARG A 11 20.92 -7.35 -13.46
N ASP A 12 19.61 -7.49 -13.64
CA ASP A 12 18.66 -6.38 -13.45
C ASP A 12 18.59 -5.97 -11.98
N ASP A 13 18.61 -6.96 -11.07
CA ASP A 13 18.66 -6.71 -9.63
C ASP A 13 19.94 -5.99 -9.22
N PHE A 14 21.08 -6.38 -9.79
CA PHE A 14 22.36 -5.67 -9.61
C PHE A 14 22.23 -4.19 -10.02
N PHE A 15 21.79 -3.91 -11.25
CA PHE A 15 21.69 -2.52 -11.72
C PHE A 15 20.69 -1.70 -10.91
N ARG A 16 19.57 -2.30 -10.50
CA ARG A 16 18.57 -1.64 -9.65
C ARG A 16 19.14 -1.31 -8.27
N ALA A 17 19.85 -2.25 -7.66
CA ALA A 17 20.51 -2.04 -6.37
C ALA A 17 21.60 -0.97 -6.46
N SER A 18 22.45 -1.01 -7.49
CA SER A 18 23.47 0.00 -7.72
C SER A 18 22.88 1.38 -8.03
N ALA A 19 21.74 1.46 -8.75
CA ALA A 19 21.04 2.71 -9.00
C ALA A 19 20.52 3.33 -7.70
N LEU A 20 19.99 2.51 -6.78
CA LEU A 20 19.61 2.96 -5.44
C LEU A 20 20.82 3.51 -4.67
N GLN A 21 21.97 2.84 -4.73
CA GLN A 21 23.20 3.32 -4.09
C GLN A 21 23.68 4.66 -4.70
N LEU A 22 23.58 4.83 -6.02
CA LEU A 22 23.94 6.09 -6.68
C LEU A 22 23.02 7.23 -6.21
N LEU A 23 21.71 6.95 -6.11
CA LEU A 23 20.75 7.92 -5.56
C LEU A 23 21.05 8.26 -4.10
N THR A 24 21.39 7.28 -3.27
CA THR A 24 21.82 7.50 -1.88
C THR A 24 23.04 8.41 -1.82
N ALA A 25 24.06 8.16 -2.65
CA ALA A 25 25.26 8.99 -2.71
C ALA A 25 24.95 10.44 -3.10
N LEU A 26 24.09 10.66 -4.10
CA LEU A 26 23.67 12.01 -4.52
C LEU A 26 22.80 12.73 -3.48
N ILE A 27 21.91 12.00 -2.80
CA ILE A 27 21.12 12.56 -1.69
C ILE A 27 22.05 12.93 -0.53
N ALA A 28 23.01 12.06 -0.19
CA ALA A 28 23.99 12.31 0.85
C ALA A 28 24.86 13.52 0.54
N ASP A 29 25.31 13.69 -0.69
CA ASP A 29 26.00 14.91 -1.12
C ASP A 29 25.14 16.15 -0.91
N VAL A 30 23.92 16.17 -1.46
CA VAL A 30 22.99 17.32 -1.32
C VAL A 30 22.73 17.67 0.15
N CYS A 31 22.59 16.68 1.03
CA CYS A 31 22.24 16.92 2.43
C CYS A 31 23.45 17.15 3.36
N LEU A 32 24.60 16.52 3.09
CA LEU A 32 25.68 16.34 4.07
C LEU A 32 27.06 16.83 3.59
N SER A 33 27.26 17.17 2.30
CA SER A 33 28.60 17.60 1.84
C SER A 33 29.00 19.00 2.29
N GLY A 34 28.04 19.80 2.79
CA GLY A 34 28.26 21.19 3.19
C GLY A 34 28.27 22.20 2.03
N HIS A 35 28.29 21.73 0.77
CA HIS A 35 28.38 22.58 -0.41
C HIS A 35 27.02 23.03 -0.97
N THR A 36 25.93 22.38 -0.57
CA THR A 36 24.57 22.73 -1.02
C THR A 36 23.89 23.60 0.03
N GLU A 37 23.45 24.79 -0.37
CA GLU A 37 22.69 25.69 0.51
C GLU A 37 21.41 25.00 1.02
N LYS A 38 21.02 25.27 2.28
CA LYS A 38 19.84 24.64 2.92
C LYS A 38 18.56 24.74 2.09
N LYS A 39 18.35 25.84 1.36
CA LYS A 39 17.16 26.06 0.52
C LYS A 39 17.08 25.13 -0.69
N ASP A 40 18.24 24.60 -1.13
CA ASP A 40 18.39 23.73 -2.30
C ASP A 40 18.53 22.24 -1.90
N GLN A 41 18.44 21.92 -0.60
CA GLN A 41 18.50 20.56 -0.06
C GLN A 41 17.18 19.80 -0.27
N HIS A 42 16.84 19.57 -1.52
CA HIS A 42 15.58 18.96 -1.93
C HIS A 42 15.73 18.02 -3.13
N LEU A 43 14.72 17.17 -3.38
CA LEU A 43 14.77 16.14 -4.43
C LEU A 43 14.92 16.72 -5.85
N ARG A 44 14.47 17.96 -6.08
CA ARG A 44 14.72 18.68 -7.34
C ARG A 44 16.21 18.89 -7.62
N GLN A 45 17.00 19.21 -6.60
CA GLN A 45 18.44 19.39 -6.73
C GLN A 45 19.14 18.06 -7.00
N VAL A 46 18.74 17.00 -6.30
CA VAL A 46 19.21 15.64 -6.56
C VAL A 46 18.94 15.25 -8.01
N ARG A 47 17.72 15.52 -8.52
CA ARG A 47 17.36 15.26 -9.92
C ARG A 47 18.18 16.11 -10.90
N ALA A 48 18.42 17.38 -10.60
CA ALA A 48 19.26 18.25 -11.44
C ALA A 48 20.69 17.71 -11.55
N ASN A 49 21.29 17.30 -10.42
CA ASN A 49 22.61 16.69 -10.39
C ASN A 49 22.64 15.37 -11.19
N LEU A 50 21.65 14.50 -11.00
CA LEU A 50 21.55 13.22 -11.71
C LEU A 50 21.26 13.38 -13.21
N SER A 51 20.69 14.50 -13.65
CA SER A 51 20.36 14.71 -15.07
C SER A 51 21.52 15.27 -15.89
N GLU A 52 22.69 15.48 -15.27
CA GLU A 52 23.90 15.88 -15.99
C GLU A 52 24.36 14.76 -16.95
N PRO A 53 24.95 15.12 -18.11
CA PRO A 53 25.54 14.12 -19.00
C PRO A 53 26.52 13.22 -18.26
N GLU A 54 26.54 11.93 -18.60
CA GLU A 54 27.29 10.91 -17.87
C GLU A 54 28.76 11.27 -17.58
N PRO A 55 29.56 11.80 -18.53
CA PRO A 55 30.94 12.20 -18.24
C PRO A 55 31.04 13.31 -17.18
N LYS A 56 30.09 14.26 -17.21
CA LYS A 56 30.02 15.35 -16.25
C LYS A 56 29.60 14.84 -14.87
N LEU A 57 28.64 13.92 -14.80
CA LEU A 57 28.25 13.29 -13.55
C LEU A 57 29.41 12.51 -12.92
N ARG A 58 30.20 11.78 -13.71
CA ARG A 58 31.41 11.09 -13.19
C ARG A 58 32.42 12.08 -12.63
N GLN A 59 32.68 13.18 -13.33
CA GLN A 59 33.55 14.25 -12.84
C GLN A 59 32.99 14.88 -11.55
N ARG A 60 31.67 15.04 -11.45
CA ARG A 60 31.01 15.51 -10.23
C ARG A 60 31.25 14.56 -9.07
N LEU A 61 31.06 13.25 -9.26
CA LEU A 61 31.33 12.24 -8.24
C LEU A 61 32.79 12.29 -7.78
N GLN A 62 33.75 12.42 -8.69
CA GLN A 62 35.16 12.63 -8.34
C GLN A 62 35.35 13.88 -7.48
N THR A 63 34.75 15.00 -7.90
CA THR A 63 34.81 16.29 -7.18
C THR A 63 34.20 16.19 -5.77
N ILE A 64 33.10 15.44 -5.61
CA ILE A 64 32.47 15.18 -4.32
C ILE A 64 33.41 14.37 -3.42
N TYR A 65 34.05 13.33 -3.96
CA TYR A 65 34.99 12.52 -3.20
C TYR A 65 36.20 13.33 -2.72
N ASP A 66 36.75 14.18 -3.58
CA ASP A 66 37.93 14.98 -3.25
C ASP A 66 37.60 16.06 -2.21
N ASN A 67 36.47 16.74 -2.36
CA ASN A 67 36.16 17.97 -1.60
C ASN A 67 35.16 17.81 -0.44
N SER A 68 34.38 16.72 -0.37
CA SER A 68 33.39 16.56 0.71
C SER A 68 34.06 16.56 2.09
N GLU A 69 33.47 17.21 3.09
CA GLU A 69 33.92 17.12 4.48
C GLU A 69 33.40 15.86 5.18
N SER A 70 32.37 15.22 4.62
CA SER A 70 31.72 14.04 5.19
C SER A 70 32.39 12.74 4.68
N GLY A 71 32.98 11.98 5.60
CA GLY A 71 33.54 10.64 5.32
C GLY A 71 32.48 9.68 4.76
N PHE A 72 31.24 9.74 5.30
CA PHE A 72 30.12 8.96 4.79
C PHE A 72 29.83 9.24 3.31
N VAL A 73 29.85 10.52 2.90
CA VAL A 73 29.64 10.88 1.48
C VAL A 73 30.77 10.32 0.61
N LYS A 74 32.03 10.43 1.05
CA LYS A 74 33.18 9.89 0.30
C LYS A 74 33.07 8.38 0.11
N GLU A 75 32.75 7.64 1.17
CA GLU A 75 32.58 6.19 1.14
C GLU A 75 31.46 5.75 0.20
N ASN A 76 30.34 6.48 0.15
CA ASN A 76 29.21 6.14 -0.73
C ASN A 76 29.49 6.48 -2.20
N VAL A 77 30.37 7.43 -2.49
CA VAL A 77 30.70 7.84 -3.87
C VAL A 77 31.85 7.00 -4.46
N ALA A 78 32.81 6.57 -3.64
CA ALA A 78 34.02 5.86 -4.08
C ALA A 78 33.76 4.64 -5.01
N PRO A 79 32.74 3.78 -4.77
CA PRO A 79 32.47 2.65 -5.65
C PRO A 79 32.15 3.06 -7.09
N PHE A 80 31.53 4.22 -7.30
CA PHE A 80 31.15 4.71 -8.63
C PHE A 80 32.31 5.34 -9.38
N ILE A 81 33.28 5.92 -8.67
CA ILE A 81 34.53 6.43 -9.25
C ILE A 81 35.37 5.27 -9.79
N ALA A 82 35.49 4.20 -9.00
CA ALA A 82 36.25 3.00 -9.37
C ALA A 82 35.54 2.14 -10.44
N MET A 83 34.26 2.40 -10.72
CA MET A 83 33.45 1.60 -11.64
C MET A 83 33.81 1.88 -13.12
N THR A 84 33.83 0.81 -13.93
CA THR A 84 34.06 0.94 -15.38
C THR A 84 32.97 1.79 -16.05
N PRO A 85 33.28 2.52 -17.14
CA PRO A 85 32.31 3.32 -17.90
C PRO A 85 31.04 2.54 -18.26
N GLU A 86 31.17 1.35 -18.84
CA GLU A 86 30.05 0.57 -19.35
C GLU A 86 29.09 0.13 -18.24
N THR A 87 29.64 -0.26 -17.08
CA THR A 87 28.83 -0.65 -15.92
C THR A 87 28.12 0.58 -15.35
N PHE A 88 28.84 1.71 -15.25
CA PHE A 88 28.29 2.97 -14.76
C PHE A 88 27.14 3.47 -15.65
N SER A 89 27.27 3.39 -16.98
CA SER A 89 26.19 3.79 -17.91
C SER A 89 24.89 3.01 -17.64
N GLY A 90 24.99 1.71 -17.35
CA GLY A 90 23.85 0.88 -16.97
C GLY A 90 23.21 1.31 -15.64
N VAL A 91 24.02 1.62 -14.64
CA VAL A 91 23.55 2.12 -13.33
C VAL A 91 22.87 3.49 -13.47
N TYR A 92 23.53 4.41 -14.19
CA TYR A 92 23.04 5.76 -14.47
C TYR A 92 21.69 5.72 -15.19
N ALA A 93 21.56 4.92 -16.25
CA ALA A 93 20.31 4.80 -17.00
C ALA A 93 19.14 4.32 -16.13
N ASN A 94 19.39 3.37 -15.23
CA ASN A 94 18.37 2.89 -14.28
C ASN A 94 17.99 3.96 -13.25
N ALA A 95 18.96 4.67 -12.68
CA ALA A 95 18.70 5.75 -11.72
C ALA A 95 17.89 6.89 -12.36
N VAL A 96 18.23 7.29 -13.60
CA VAL A 96 17.50 8.31 -14.37
C VAL A 96 16.07 7.85 -14.67
N LYS A 97 15.88 6.59 -15.07
CA LYS A 97 14.56 6.02 -15.36
C LYS A 97 13.64 6.05 -14.13
N GLU A 98 14.11 5.55 -12.99
CA GLU A 98 13.31 5.48 -11.75
C GLU A 98 12.96 6.86 -11.18
N THR A 99 13.76 7.88 -11.47
CA THR A 99 13.56 9.26 -11.00
C THR A 99 13.03 10.21 -12.06
N HIS A 100 12.70 9.73 -13.26
CA HIS A 100 12.26 10.56 -14.38
C HIS A 100 11.04 11.44 -14.04
N TRP A 101 10.14 10.95 -13.19
CA TRP A 101 8.97 11.71 -12.78
C TRP A 101 9.31 13.02 -12.04
N LEU A 102 10.49 13.15 -11.43
CA LEU A 102 10.99 14.39 -10.83
C LEU A 102 11.37 15.45 -11.88
N SER A 103 11.43 15.11 -13.17
CA SER A 103 11.62 16.09 -14.25
C SER A 103 10.35 16.90 -14.52
N TYR A 104 9.17 16.42 -14.09
CA TYR A 104 7.95 17.20 -14.18
C TYR A 104 7.88 18.20 -13.01
N GLY A 105 7.95 19.49 -13.32
CA GLY A 105 8.04 20.55 -12.30
C GLY A 105 6.92 20.54 -11.27
N ASN A 106 5.70 20.19 -11.69
CA ASN A 106 4.54 20.04 -10.81
C ASN A 106 4.69 18.86 -9.83
N TYR A 107 5.16 17.69 -10.28
CA TYR A 107 5.36 16.53 -9.39
C TYR A 107 6.54 16.74 -8.45
N ALA A 108 7.62 17.32 -8.96
CA ALA A 108 8.80 17.59 -8.15
C ALA A 108 8.51 18.63 -7.04
N ALA A 109 7.66 19.62 -7.33
CA ALA A 109 7.21 20.60 -6.34
C ALA A 109 6.44 19.97 -5.17
N LEU A 110 5.66 18.89 -5.40
CA LEU A 110 4.92 18.20 -4.34
C LEU A 110 5.82 17.59 -3.27
N VAL A 111 7.02 17.15 -3.65
CA VAL A 111 7.97 16.45 -2.76
C VAL A 111 9.21 17.28 -2.40
N SER A 112 9.28 18.53 -2.88
CA SER A 112 10.42 19.44 -2.66
C SER A 112 9.99 20.80 -2.09
N GLY A 113 8.71 20.96 -1.75
CA GLY A 113 8.19 22.18 -1.11
C GLY A 113 8.33 22.16 0.41
N SER A 114 7.89 23.25 1.05
CA SER A 114 7.97 23.47 2.49
C SER A 114 6.61 23.81 3.13
N SER A 115 5.51 23.36 2.52
CA SER A 115 4.15 23.70 2.96
C SER A 115 3.81 23.22 4.38
N PHE A 116 4.42 22.12 4.81
CA PHE A 116 4.33 21.59 6.17
C PHE A 116 5.54 20.69 6.44
N THR A 117 5.82 20.46 7.70
CA THR A 117 6.84 19.52 8.16
C THR A 117 6.21 18.19 8.57
N THR A 118 6.95 17.09 8.46
CA THR A 118 6.47 15.78 8.95
C THR A 118 6.24 15.76 10.47
N ALA A 119 6.74 16.77 11.20
CA ALA A 119 6.48 16.94 12.61
C ALA A 119 5.03 17.28 12.93
N GLU A 120 4.40 18.11 12.10
CA GLU A 120 3.02 18.55 12.28
C GLU A 120 2.01 17.40 12.18
N LEU A 121 2.37 16.31 11.49
CA LEU A 121 1.56 15.08 11.44
C LEU A 121 1.50 14.37 12.80
N ALA A 122 2.59 14.38 13.54
CA ALA A 122 2.67 13.67 14.82
C ALA A 122 1.96 14.43 15.96
N GLU A 123 1.72 15.73 15.78
CA GLU A 123 0.95 16.56 16.71
C GLU A 123 -0.57 16.32 16.61
N GLY A 124 -1.04 15.60 15.58
CA GLY A 124 -2.44 15.24 15.41
C GLY A 124 -3.35 16.39 14.99
N ARG A 125 -2.79 17.50 14.49
CA ARG A 125 -3.54 18.69 14.03
C ARG A 125 -3.66 18.81 12.51
N THR A 126 -3.06 17.88 11.78
CA THR A 126 -2.87 17.97 10.33
C THR A 126 -3.31 16.69 9.65
N ASP A 127 -4.29 16.82 8.74
CA ASP A 127 -4.71 15.76 7.83
C ASP A 127 -4.15 16.00 6.43
N VAL A 128 -3.56 14.96 5.83
CA VAL A 128 -2.99 15.03 4.48
C VAL A 128 -3.81 14.17 3.52
N PHE A 129 -4.44 14.82 2.55
CA PHE A 129 -5.19 14.18 1.49
C PHE A 129 -4.36 14.12 0.21
N ILE A 130 -4.03 12.91 -0.23
CA ILE A 130 -3.27 12.66 -1.46
C ILE A 130 -4.28 12.25 -2.53
N ASN A 131 -4.61 13.18 -3.42
CA ASN A 131 -5.48 12.90 -4.57
C ASN A 131 -4.62 12.79 -5.84
N LEU A 132 -4.32 11.55 -6.23
CA LEU A 132 -3.61 11.23 -7.46
C LEU A 132 -4.57 10.47 -8.37
N ASP A 133 -4.67 10.90 -9.62
CA ASP A 133 -5.46 10.18 -10.61
C ASP A 133 -4.78 8.85 -10.97
N LEU A 134 -5.61 7.87 -11.37
CA LEU A 134 -5.14 6.52 -11.66
C LEU A 134 -4.05 6.50 -12.74
N LYS A 135 -4.17 7.36 -13.77
CA LYS A 135 -3.20 7.45 -14.87
C LYS A 135 -1.83 7.93 -14.37
N THR A 136 -1.78 8.89 -13.45
CA THR A 136 -0.51 9.30 -12.83
C THR A 136 0.06 8.20 -11.96
N LEU A 137 -0.78 7.49 -11.20
CA LEU A 137 -0.30 6.40 -10.35
C LEU A 137 0.26 5.22 -11.17
N GLU A 138 -0.35 4.89 -12.30
CA GLU A 138 0.12 3.84 -13.21
C GLU A 138 1.45 4.19 -13.90
N ASN A 139 1.60 5.44 -14.33
CA ASN A 139 2.81 5.87 -15.06
C ASN A 139 3.95 6.29 -14.11
N HIS A 140 3.62 6.77 -12.92
CA HIS A 140 4.54 7.41 -11.98
C HIS A 140 4.29 6.98 -10.53
N ALA A 141 4.19 5.68 -10.29
CA ALA A 141 4.03 5.11 -8.94
C ALA A 141 5.11 5.60 -7.95
N GLY A 142 6.30 5.97 -8.45
CA GLY A 142 7.37 6.57 -7.67
C GLY A 142 6.95 7.81 -6.87
N LEU A 143 6.06 8.66 -7.41
CA LEU A 143 5.55 9.85 -6.72
C LEU A 143 4.80 9.45 -5.44
N ALA A 144 3.80 8.58 -5.57
CA ALA A 144 3.00 8.12 -4.44
C ALA A 144 3.86 7.34 -3.42
N ARG A 145 4.78 6.50 -3.91
CA ARG A 145 5.71 5.73 -3.07
C ARG A 145 6.63 6.62 -2.25
N VAL A 146 7.16 7.71 -2.82
CA VAL A 146 7.98 8.68 -2.09
C VAL A 146 7.15 9.41 -1.04
N ILE A 147 5.96 9.90 -1.38
CA ILE A 147 5.11 10.62 -0.42
C ILE A 147 4.74 9.69 0.74
N ILE A 148 4.10 8.55 0.45
CA ILE A 148 3.62 7.61 1.48
C ILE A 148 4.78 7.04 2.29
N GLY A 149 5.88 6.66 1.63
CA GLY A 149 7.06 6.12 2.28
C GLY A 149 7.73 7.12 3.22
N SER A 150 7.89 8.38 2.78
CA SER A 150 8.48 9.43 3.61
C SER A 150 7.61 9.78 4.82
N LEU A 151 6.29 9.86 4.64
CA LEU A 151 5.37 10.13 5.76
C LEU A 151 5.33 8.99 6.78
N LEU A 152 5.27 7.72 6.32
CA LEU A 152 5.35 6.56 7.21
C LEU A 152 6.67 6.50 7.97
N ASN A 153 7.80 6.69 7.27
CA ASN A 153 9.12 6.70 7.90
C ASN A 153 9.24 7.82 8.93
N ALA A 154 8.70 9.00 8.65
CA ALA A 154 8.77 10.12 9.59
C ALA A 154 8.01 9.83 10.90
N ILE A 155 6.83 9.21 10.83
CA ILE A 155 6.10 8.78 12.04
C ILE A 155 6.82 7.63 12.73
N TYR A 156 7.34 6.66 11.98
CA TYR A 156 8.08 5.54 12.54
C TYR A 156 9.34 6.00 13.30
N ASN A 157 10.10 6.95 12.75
CA ASN A 157 11.33 7.48 13.33
C ASN A 157 11.12 8.32 14.60
N ARG A 158 9.88 8.72 14.91
CA ARG A 158 9.55 9.38 16.18
C ARG A 158 9.51 8.45 17.38
N ASN A 159 9.72 7.15 17.17
CA ASN A 159 9.86 6.18 18.26
C ASN A 159 8.69 6.15 19.26
N GLY A 160 7.47 6.45 18.79
CA GLY A 160 6.25 6.48 19.62
C GLY A 160 5.91 7.85 20.21
N GLU A 161 6.72 8.89 19.96
CA GLU A 161 6.44 10.28 20.34
C GLU A 161 5.42 10.93 19.38
N VAL A 162 4.19 10.44 19.44
CA VAL A 162 3.05 10.87 18.61
C VAL A 162 1.83 11.07 19.51
N THR A 163 1.09 12.16 19.29
CA THR A 163 -0.17 12.39 20.00
C THR A 163 -1.26 11.51 19.40
N GLY A 164 -1.64 10.44 20.11
CA GLY A 164 -2.71 9.52 19.69
C GLY A 164 -2.25 8.51 18.64
N ARG A 165 -2.97 8.42 17.51
CA ARG A 165 -2.66 7.49 16.41
C ARG A 165 -2.74 8.19 15.06
N THR A 166 -1.82 7.87 14.17
CA THR A 166 -1.83 8.33 12.78
C THR A 166 -2.43 7.26 11.87
N LEU A 167 -3.53 7.60 11.20
CA LEU A 167 -4.18 6.70 10.24
C LEU A 167 -3.63 6.92 8.84
N PHE A 168 -3.08 5.86 8.25
CA PHE A 168 -2.77 5.78 6.83
C PHE A 168 -3.90 5.00 6.15
N LEU A 169 -4.85 5.75 5.58
CA LEU A 169 -5.90 5.20 4.73
C LEU A 169 -5.40 5.19 3.29
N LEU A 170 -5.05 4.00 2.82
CA LEU A 170 -4.44 3.79 1.51
C LEU A 170 -5.45 3.07 0.62
N ASP A 171 -6.00 3.80 -0.35
CA ASP A 171 -6.84 3.21 -1.38
C ASP A 171 -5.99 2.53 -2.45
N GLU A 172 -6.50 1.43 -3.00
CA GLU A 172 -5.89 0.69 -4.12
C GLU A 172 -4.38 0.42 -3.93
N VAL A 173 -3.99 -0.14 -2.77
CA VAL A 173 -2.58 -0.31 -2.37
C VAL A 173 -1.78 -1.14 -3.36
N ALA A 174 -2.43 -2.05 -4.09
CA ALA A 174 -1.80 -2.88 -5.12
C ALA A 174 -1.03 -2.06 -6.17
N ARG A 175 -1.45 -0.82 -6.46
CA ARG A 175 -0.81 0.06 -7.45
C ARG A 175 0.51 0.63 -6.98
N LEU A 176 0.73 0.67 -5.66
CA LEU A 176 2.03 1.01 -5.11
C LEU A 176 3.02 -0.14 -5.32
N GLY A 177 2.57 -1.38 -5.50
CA GLY A 177 3.41 -2.56 -5.54
C GLY A 177 4.11 -2.83 -4.21
N TYR A 178 5.15 -3.68 -4.22
CA TYR A 178 5.87 -4.01 -3.00
C TYR A 178 6.54 -2.77 -2.36
N LEU A 179 6.20 -2.50 -1.10
CA LEU A 179 6.74 -1.39 -0.34
C LEU A 179 7.08 -1.84 1.09
N ARG A 180 8.38 -2.08 1.34
CA ARG A 180 8.89 -2.66 2.60
C ARG A 180 8.44 -1.93 3.87
N ILE A 181 8.32 -0.60 3.84
CA ILE A 181 7.87 0.17 5.01
C ILE A 181 6.44 -0.16 5.43
N LEU A 182 5.58 -0.63 4.52
CA LEU A 182 4.25 -1.11 4.87
C LEU A 182 4.33 -2.41 5.68
N GLU A 183 5.22 -3.35 5.33
CA GLU A 183 5.44 -4.56 6.12
C GLU A 183 6.02 -4.23 7.50
N THR A 184 6.98 -3.31 7.58
CA THR A 184 7.49 -2.82 8.86
C THR A 184 6.38 -2.19 9.72
N ALA A 185 5.50 -1.39 9.10
CA ALA A 185 4.36 -0.78 9.78
C ALA A 185 3.29 -1.81 10.20
N ARG A 186 3.10 -2.90 9.45
CA ARG A 186 2.26 -4.03 9.84
C ARG A 186 2.78 -4.68 11.12
N ASP A 187 4.08 -5.00 11.15
CA ASP A 187 4.67 -5.81 12.22
C ASP A 187 4.90 -5.00 13.50
N ALA A 188 5.35 -3.75 13.38
CA ALA A 188 5.78 -2.93 14.52
C ALA A 188 5.02 -1.60 14.66
N GLY A 189 4.25 -1.17 13.66
CA GLY A 189 3.67 0.17 13.60
C GLY A 189 2.75 0.52 14.77
N ARG A 190 2.13 -0.47 15.41
CA ARG A 190 1.28 -0.26 16.60
C ARG A 190 2.03 0.45 17.74
N LYS A 191 3.29 0.10 18.00
CA LYS A 191 4.12 0.73 19.04
C LYS A 191 4.42 2.20 18.71
N TYR A 192 4.47 2.54 17.42
CA TYR A 192 4.79 3.87 16.91
C TYR A 192 3.54 4.72 16.63
N GLY A 193 2.35 4.29 17.08
CA GLY A 193 1.10 5.02 16.86
C GLY A 193 0.53 4.91 15.44
N ILE A 194 1.08 4.04 14.59
CA ILE A 194 0.61 3.88 13.20
C ILE A 194 -0.63 2.98 13.17
N THR A 195 -1.60 3.37 12.33
CA THR A 195 -2.75 2.55 11.96
C THR A 195 -2.81 2.46 10.44
N LEU A 196 -2.84 1.25 9.90
CA LEU A 196 -3.00 1.03 8.46
C LEU A 196 -4.45 0.63 8.17
N LEU A 197 -5.09 1.31 7.24
CA LEU A 197 -6.31 0.87 6.58
C LEU A 197 -6.04 0.79 5.09
N MET A 198 -5.91 -0.43 4.59
CA MET A 198 -5.54 -0.69 3.20
C MET A 198 -6.71 -1.28 2.43
N LEU A 199 -6.97 -0.74 1.26
CA LEU A 199 -8.01 -1.21 0.36
C LEU A 199 -7.39 -1.90 -0.86
N TYR A 200 -8.01 -3.01 -1.26
CA TYR A 200 -7.62 -3.83 -2.40
C TYR A 200 -8.89 -4.22 -3.15
N GLN A 201 -8.85 -4.31 -4.49
CA GLN A 201 -10.00 -4.79 -5.27
C GLN A 201 -10.18 -6.31 -5.15
N SER A 202 -9.08 -7.05 -4.99
CA SER A 202 -9.12 -8.49 -4.86
C SER A 202 -7.96 -9.05 -4.04
N ILE A 203 -8.15 -10.26 -3.50
CA ILE A 203 -7.06 -11.03 -2.87
C ILE A 203 -5.95 -11.32 -3.91
N GLY A 204 -6.32 -11.50 -5.18
CA GLY A 204 -5.37 -11.72 -6.28
C GLY A 204 -4.36 -10.57 -6.44
N GLN A 205 -4.84 -9.33 -6.47
CA GLN A 205 -3.97 -8.15 -6.52
C GLN A 205 -3.02 -8.07 -5.32
N MET A 206 -3.52 -8.42 -4.13
CA MET A 206 -2.70 -8.44 -2.92
C MET A 206 -1.58 -9.50 -3.00
N ARG A 207 -1.89 -10.68 -3.53
CA ARG A 207 -0.90 -11.73 -3.80
C ARG A 207 0.15 -11.27 -4.81
N GLU A 208 -0.25 -10.59 -5.87
CA GLU A 208 0.69 -10.04 -6.86
C GLU A 208 1.61 -8.98 -6.23
N ALA A 209 1.06 -8.08 -5.42
CA ALA A 209 1.81 -6.98 -4.82
C ALA A 209 2.87 -7.43 -3.81
N TYR A 210 2.62 -8.51 -3.04
CA TYR A 210 3.50 -8.94 -1.94
C TYR A 210 4.19 -10.29 -2.15
N GLY A 211 4.05 -10.93 -3.31
CA GLY A 211 4.83 -12.12 -3.64
C GLY A 211 4.18 -13.46 -3.27
N GLY A 212 2.87 -13.57 -3.45
CA GLY A 212 2.15 -14.84 -3.39
C GLY A 212 1.34 -15.07 -2.12
N ARG A 213 0.89 -16.32 -1.94
CA ARG A 213 -0.05 -16.70 -0.86
C ARG A 213 0.55 -16.51 0.53
N ASP A 214 1.78 -16.96 0.75
CA ASP A 214 2.41 -16.95 2.08
C ASP A 214 2.62 -15.52 2.61
N ALA A 215 3.08 -14.61 1.77
CA ALA A 215 3.24 -13.21 2.13
C ALA A 215 1.88 -12.54 2.42
N THR A 216 0.85 -12.87 1.63
CA THR A 216 -0.51 -12.36 1.81
C THR A 216 -1.13 -12.88 3.11
N SER A 217 -0.86 -14.13 3.51
CA SER A 217 -1.36 -14.70 4.77
C SER A 217 -0.89 -13.91 5.99
N LYS A 218 0.38 -13.47 6.02
CA LYS A 218 0.91 -12.63 7.11
C LYS A 218 0.09 -11.36 7.30
N TRP A 219 -0.34 -10.73 6.22
CA TRP A 219 -1.21 -9.55 6.29
C TRP A 219 -2.58 -9.87 6.89
N PHE A 220 -3.18 -11.00 6.53
CA PHE A 220 -4.46 -11.43 7.10
C PHE A 220 -4.35 -11.83 8.59
N GLU A 221 -3.19 -12.34 9.02
CA GLU A 221 -2.92 -12.73 10.41
C GLU A 221 -2.64 -11.51 11.30
N SER A 222 -1.95 -10.49 10.80
CA SER A 222 -1.65 -9.28 11.57
C SER A 222 -2.79 -8.26 11.60
N ALA A 223 -3.77 -8.36 10.69
CA ALA A 223 -4.89 -7.42 10.62
C ALA A 223 -5.83 -7.58 11.83
N SER A 224 -6.16 -6.47 12.50
CA SER A 224 -7.11 -6.47 13.62
C SER A 224 -8.53 -6.83 13.18
N TRP A 225 -8.88 -6.47 11.95
CA TRP A 225 -10.13 -6.86 11.29
C TRP A 225 -9.92 -6.87 9.77
N ILE A 226 -10.76 -7.63 9.06
CA ILE A 226 -10.78 -7.72 7.61
C ILE A 226 -12.22 -7.62 7.15
N SER A 227 -12.51 -6.77 6.16
CA SER A 227 -13.84 -6.64 5.57
C SER A 227 -13.81 -7.04 4.10
N PHE A 228 -14.81 -7.82 3.70
CA PHE A 228 -15.06 -8.23 2.33
C PHE A 228 -16.42 -7.67 1.87
N SER A 229 -16.45 -7.05 0.69
CA SER A 229 -17.69 -6.52 0.10
C SER A 229 -17.65 -6.65 -1.42
N ALA A 230 -18.83 -6.71 -2.07
CA ALA A 230 -18.96 -6.80 -3.53
C ALA A 230 -18.11 -7.91 -4.17
N ILE A 231 -18.23 -9.14 -3.65
CA ILE A 231 -17.42 -10.29 -4.06
C ILE A 231 -17.98 -10.93 -5.32
N ASN A 232 -17.18 -10.96 -6.38
CA ASN A 232 -17.53 -11.58 -7.67
C ASN A 232 -16.69 -12.81 -8.02
N ASP A 233 -15.60 -13.05 -7.27
CA ASP A 233 -14.65 -14.13 -7.52
C ASP A 233 -15.01 -15.39 -6.72
N PRO A 234 -15.22 -16.56 -7.36
CA PRO A 234 -15.53 -17.82 -6.68
C PRO A 234 -14.45 -18.27 -5.69
N GLU A 235 -13.16 -18.06 -5.97
CA GLU A 235 -12.10 -18.44 -5.03
C GLU A 235 -12.19 -17.63 -3.73
N THR A 236 -12.45 -16.33 -3.85
CA THR A 236 -12.66 -15.44 -2.71
C THR A 236 -13.93 -15.81 -1.94
N ALA A 237 -15.01 -16.20 -2.63
CA ALA A 237 -16.23 -16.69 -1.99
C ALA A 237 -16.01 -17.98 -1.19
N ASP A 238 -15.27 -18.94 -1.75
CA ASP A 238 -14.86 -20.16 -1.05
C ASP A 238 -13.98 -19.85 0.16
N TYR A 239 -13.06 -18.90 0.02
CA TYR A 239 -12.22 -18.44 1.12
C TYR A 239 -13.05 -17.86 2.27
N ILE A 240 -14.01 -16.97 1.96
CA ILE A 240 -14.91 -16.37 2.95
C ILE A 240 -15.78 -17.45 3.62
N SER A 241 -16.36 -18.36 2.84
CA SER A 241 -17.18 -19.48 3.35
C SER A 241 -16.39 -20.34 4.34
N LYS A 242 -15.17 -20.76 3.97
CA LYS A 242 -14.27 -21.53 4.85
C LYS A 242 -13.89 -20.75 6.10
N ARG A 243 -13.65 -19.44 5.98
CA ARG A 243 -13.28 -18.57 7.11
C ARG A 243 -14.46 -18.30 8.06
N CYS A 244 -15.69 -18.30 7.57
CA CYS A 244 -16.90 -18.24 8.40
C CYS A 244 -17.08 -19.52 9.24
N GLY A 245 -16.49 -20.63 8.79
CA GLY A 245 -16.60 -21.93 9.45
C GLY A 245 -17.95 -22.60 9.17
N ASP A 246 -18.23 -23.64 9.95
CA ASP A 246 -19.42 -24.46 9.81
C ASP A 246 -20.39 -24.27 10.97
N THR A 247 -21.64 -24.59 10.71
CA THR A 247 -22.72 -24.69 11.68
C THR A 247 -23.35 -26.08 11.60
N THR A 248 -24.12 -26.42 12.61
CA THR A 248 -24.88 -27.68 12.65
C THR A 248 -26.34 -27.37 12.40
N VAL A 249 -26.92 -28.03 11.40
CA VAL A 249 -28.35 -27.92 11.09
C VAL A 249 -29.07 -29.21 11.44
N GLU A 250 -30.27 -29.09 11.98
CA GLU A 250 -31.16 -30.22 12.19
C GLU A 250 -31.96 -30.49 10.92
N VAL A 251 -31.82 -31.69 10.37
CA VAL A 251 -32.53 -32.13 9.16
C VAL A 251 -33.63 -33.09 9.59
N ASP A 252 -34.88 -32.67 9.38
CA ASP A 252 -36.05 -33.53 9.52
C ASP A 252 -36.16 -34.46 8.30
N GLN A 253 -36.07 -35.77 8.53
CA GLN A 253 -36.42 -36.77 7.54
C GLN A 253 -37.83 -37.28 7.82
N LEU A 254 -38.73 -37.04 6.85
CA LEU A 254 -40.09 -37.54 6.87
C LEU A 254 -40.21 -38.65 5.85
N SER A 255 -40.32 -39.89 6.31
CA SER A 255 -40.66 -41.02 5.45
C SER A 255 -42.15 -41.34 5.60
N ARG A 256 -42.83 -41.53 4.46
CA ARG A 256 -44.23 -41.92 4.42
C ARG A 256 -44.34 -43.17 3.55
N SER A 257 -44.80 -44.27 4.14
CA SER A 257 -45.10 -45.49 3.42
C SER A 257 -46.62 -45.68 3.37
N SER A 258 -47.13 -46.03 2.19
CA SER A 258 -48.55 -46.30 1.97
C SER A 258 -48.70 -47.73 1.49
N GLN A 259 -49.44 -48.55 2.23
CA GLN A 259 -49.85 -49.89 1.80
C GLN A 259 -51.38 -49.99 1.81
N THR A 260 -51.92 -51.03 1.18
CA THR A 260 -53.36 -51.26 1.03
C THR A 260 -54.11 -51.32 2.37
N SER A 261 -53.42 -51.64 3.47
CA SER A 261 -53.96 -51.73 4.84
C SER A 261 -53.79 -50.47 5.69
N GLY A 262 -53.17 -49.39 5.16
CA GLY A 262 -52.99 -48.12 5.87
C GLY A 262 -51.69 -47.41 5.51
N SER A 263 -51.58 -46.13 5.92
CA SER A 263 -50.37 -45.32 5.73
C SER A 263 -49.64 -45.10 7.05
N SER A 264 -48.32 -45.34 7.08
CA SER A 264 -47.45 -45.03 8.22
C SER A 264 -46.56 -43.83 7.89
N ARG A 265 -46.27 -43.01 8.90
CA ARG A 265 -45.39 -41.84 8.79
C ARG A 265 -44.36 -41.88 9.90
N THR A 266 -43.08 -41.96 9.53
CA THR A 266 -41.97 -41.91 10.47
C THR A 266 -41.26 -40.56 10.31
N ARG A 267 -40.95 -39.92 11.44
CA ARG A 267 -40.13 -38.70 11.49
C ARG A 267 -38.85 -38.99 12.26
N SER A 268 -37.71 -38.77 11.64
CA SER A 268 -36.40 -38.79 12.30
C SER A 268 -35.73 -37.43 12.16
N LYS A 269 -34.90 -37.08 13.15
CA LYS A 269 -34.13 -35.84 13.19
C LYS A 269 -32.66 -36.20 13.15
N GLN A 270 -31.93 -35.67 12.19
CA GLN A 270 -30.50 -35.90 12.02
C GLN A 270 -29.75 -34.57 12.09
N LEU A 271 -28.69 -34.50 12.89
CA LEU A 271 -27.78 -33.36 12.89
C LEU A 271 -26.79 -33.50 11.73
N ALA A 272 -26.68 -32.47 10.89
CA ALA A 272 -25.75 -32.43 9.76
C ALA A 272 -24.87 -31.17 9.82
N ARG A 273 -23.59 -31.32 9.47
CA ARG A 273 -22.64 -30.21 9.33
C ARG A 273 -22.93 -29.46 8.03
N ARG A 274 -22.98 -28.13 8.07
CA ARG A 274 -23.17 -27.25 6.92
C ARG A 274 -22.31 -25.99 7.08
N PRO A 275 -21.66 -25.46 6.02
CA PRO A 275 -21.02 -24.14 6.09
C PRO A 275 -21.97 -23.07 6.61
N LEU A 276 -21.49 -22.21 7.52
CA LEU A 276 -22.28 -21.11 8.09
C LEU A 276 -22.82 -20.19 6.98
N MET A 277 -22.01 -19.97 5.95
CA MET A 277 -22.37 -19.24 4.75
C MET A 277 -21.86 -19.99 3.53
N LEU A 278 -22.73 -20.33 2.57
CA LEU A 278 -22.31 -21.05 1.38
C LEU A 278 -21.60 -20.08 0.40
N PRO A 279 -20.66 -20.56 -0.43
CA PRO A 279 -19.96 -19.70 -1.39
C PRO A 279 -20.92 -18.95 -2.33
N HIS A 280 -22.03 -19.58 -2.76
CA HIS A 280 -23.04 -18.92 -3.57
C HIS A 280 -23.83 -17.85 -2.81
N ASP A 281 -23.97 -17.95 -1.49
CA ASP A 281 -24.58 -16.91 -0.67
C ASP A 281 -23.67 -15.67 -0.61
N VAL A 282 -22.34 -15.88 -0.62
CA VAL A 282 -21.33 -14.82 -0.69
C VAL A 282 -21.40 -14.08 -2.03
N LEU A 283 -21.45 -14.82 -3.14
CA LEU A 283 -21.55 -14.23 -4.49
C LEU A 283 -22.87 -13.49 -4.73
N ARG A 284 -23.92 -13.80 -3.96
CA ARG A 284 -25.25 -13.16 -4.06
C ARG A 284 -25.49 -12.11 -2.98
N MET A 285 -24.46 -11.74 -2.20
CA MET A 285 -24.58 -10.64 -1.24
C MET A 285 -24.94 -9.34 -1.95
N ARG A 286 -25.71 -8.50 -1.25
CA ARG A 286 -26.03 -7.18 -1.77
C ARG A 286 -24.77 -6.31 -1.83
N THR A 287 -24.72 -5.38 -2.78
CA THR A 287 -23.58 -4.46 -2.96
C THR A 287 -23.31 -3.57 -1.75
N ASP A 288 -24.33 -3.32 -0.93
CA ASP A 288 -24.25 -2.56 0.31
C ASP A 288 -24.03 -3.43 1.55
N GLU A 289 -23.77 -4.73 1.40
CA GLU A 289 -23.39 -5.64 2.48
C GLU A 289 -21.88 -5.89 2.53
N GLN A 290 -21.40 -6.29 3.69
CA GLN A 290 -20.03 -6.73 3.92
C GLN A 290 -19.98 -7.87 4.95
N VAL A 291 -18.96 -8.72 4.84
CA VAL A 291 -18.58 -9.70 5.87
C VAL A 291 -17.31 -9.21 6.54
N ILE A 292 -17.37 -9.04 7.85
CA ILE A 292 -16.25 -8.58 8.68
C ILE A 292 -15.77 -9.75 9.55
N PHE A 293 -14.47 -10.00 9.50
CA PHE A 293 -13.78 -10.90 10.42
C PHE A 293 -12.99 -10.07 11.43
N ILE A 294 -13.22 -10.30 12.71
CA ILE A 294 -12.51 -9.65 13.82
C ILE A 294 -11.85 -10.75 14.64
N ALA A 295 -10.58 -10.58 15.00
CA ALA A 295 -9.86 -11.58 15.77
C ALA A 295 -10.61 -11.93 17.08
N GLY A 296 -10.75 -13.22 17.37
CA GLY A 296 -11.43 -13.73 18.56
C GLY A 296 -12.96 -13.60 18.58
N ASN A 297 -13.59 -13.13 17.49
CA ASN A 297 -15.04 -12.92 17.43
C ASN A 297 -15.68 -13.69 16.26
N PRO A 298 -16.98 -14.05 16.36
CA PRO A 298 -17.72 -14.62 15.23
C PRO A 298 -17.75 -13.69 14.01
N PRO A 299 -17.85 -14.23 12.78
CA PRO A 299 -17.97 -13.41 11.58
C PRO A 299 -19.24 -12.56 11.63
N LEU A 300 -19.12 -11.29 11.23
CA LEU A 300 -20.22 -10.33 11.20
C LEU A 300 -20.62 -10.03 9.76
N ARG A 301 -21.84 -10.43 9.37
CA ARG A 301 -22.47 -9.93 8.14
C ARG A 301 -23.31 -8.70 8.47
N CYS A 302 -22.97 -7.56 7.86
CA CYS A 302 -23.64 -6.29 8.14
C CYS A 302 -23.71 -5.38 6.91
N GLY A 303 -24.51 -4.32 6.99
CA GLY A 303 -24.53 -3.26 5.98
C GLY A 303 -23.28 -2.38 6.05
N ARG A 304 -22.85 -1.86 4.91
CA ARG A 304 -21.77 -0.87 4.80
C ARG A 304 -22.24 0.49 5.29
N ALA A 305 -21.36 1.22 5.96
CA ALA A 305 -21.60 2.60 6.35
C ALA A 305 -21.50 3.54 5.12
N ILE A 306 -22.59 3.64 4.37
CA ILE A 306 -22.68 4.54 3.20
C ILE A 306 -22.99 5.96 3.69
N TRP A 307 -22.00 6.85 3.61
CA TRP A 307 -22.05 8.17 4.26
C TRP A 307 -23.29 9.01 3.90
N PHE A 308 -23.72 9.02 2.64
CA PHE A 308 -24.85 9.83 2.19
C PHE A 308 -26.22 9.25 2.59
N ARG A 309 -26.27 7.99 3.04
CA ARG A 309 -27.47 7.36 3.62
C ARG A 309 -27.55 7.55 5.14
N ARG A 310 -26.52 8.15 5.74
CA ARG A 310 -26.36 8.30 7.19
C ARG A 310 -26.43 9.76 7.59
N THR A 311 -27.45 10.12 8.37
CA THR A 311 -27.68 11.50 8.83
C THR A 311 -26.52 12.01 9.69
N ASP A 312 -25.97 11.16 10.56
CA ASP A 312 -24.83 11.46 11.41
C ASP A 312 -23.57 11.80 10.60
N MET A 313 -23.27 11.03 9.54
CA MET A 313 -22.11 11.30 8.68
C MET A 313 -22.35 12.48 7.74
N ARG A 314 -23.55 12.60 7.17
CA ARG A 314 -23.91 13.70 6.28
C ARG A 314 -23.83 15.07 6.99
N ALA A 315 -24.15 15.12 8.27
CA ALA A 315 -24.02 16.33 9.08
C ALA A 315 -22.57 16.80 9.26
N CYS A 316 -21.59 15.89 9.16
CA CYS A 316 -20.17 16.20 9.24
C CYS A 316 -19.56 16.70 7.91
N VAL A 317 -20.30 16.65 6.80
CA VAL A 317 -19.81 17.04 5.47
C VAL A 317 -20.22 18.48 5.16
N GLY A 318 -19.24 19.37 5.07
CA GLY A 318 -19.42 20.77 4.66
C GLY A 318 -18.93 21.06 3.23
N GLU A 319 -19.16 22.28 2.74
CA GLU A 319 -18.53 22.76 1.52
C GLU A 319 -17.04 22.97 1.76
N ASN A 320 -16.21 22.53 0.81
CA ASN A 320 -14.76 22.67 0.88
C ASN A 320 -14.26 23.29 -0.44
N ARG A 321 -13.14 24.01 -0.42
CA ARG A 321 -12.49 24.60 -1.61
C ARG A 321 -12.29 23.62 -2.77
N PHE A 322 -12.20 22.31 -2.49
CA PHE A 322 -12.07 21.24 -3.48
C PHE A 322 -13.40 20.64 -3.97
N TYR A 323 -14.49 20.91 -3.27
CA TYR A 323 -15.84 20.52 -3.64
C TYR A 323 -16.69 21.78 -3.78
N ARG A 324 -16.55 22.48 -4.90
CA ARG A 324 -17.53 23.49 -5.29
C ARG A 324 -18.77 22.72 -5.73
N ARG A 325 -19.92 22.98 -5.11
CA ARG A 325 -21.20 22.55 -5.67
C ARG A 325 -21.28 23.16 -7.06
N ASP A 326 -21.10 22.34 -8.09
CA ASP A 326 -21.52 22.71 -9.44
C ASP A 326 -23.02 22.98 -9.36
N ALA A 327 -23.37 24.26 -9.30
CA ALA A 327 -24.71 24.72 -9.54
C ALA A 327 -25.08 24.30 -10.97
N GLY A 328 -25.77 23.16 -11.12
CA GLY A 328 -26.48 22.87 -12.36
C GLY A 328 -26.08 21.62 -13.16
N ARG A 329 -25.74 20.49 -12.54
CA ARG A 329 -25.89 19.19 -13.22
C ARG A 329 -26.84 18.26 -12.47
N ARG A 330 -28.14 18.46 -12.74
CA ARG A 330 -29.12 17.37 -12.72
C ARG A 330 -28.77 16.43 -13.87
N ARG A 331 -28.50 15.16 -13.58
CA ARG A 331 -28.83 14.04 -14.45
C ARG A 331 -29.36 12.91 -13.58
#